data_AF-A0A510LB06-F1
#
_entry.id   AF-A0A510LB06-F1
#
_cell.length_a   1.000
_cell.length_b   1.000
_cell.length_c   1.000
_cell.angle_alpha   90.00
_cell.angle_beta   90.00
_cell.angle_gamma   90.00
#
_symmetry.space_group_name_H-M   'P 1'
#
loop_
_entity.id
_entity.type
_entity.pdbx_description
1 polymer ?
#
loop_
_entity_poly.entity_id
_entity_poly.type
_entity_poly.pdbx_seq_one_letter_code
_entity_poly.pdbx_strand_id
1 'polypeptide(L)'
;MKKLITIILFIFSMQIFAGQYQVIKQKNVTLSKEQIDLENKKIEETVSKYPKKVLKEMISYYFPVASKVNNEMSKEEKESMQLLPKEFSSFFSEIFNFNIKTVKYLSNTKVSVTYEVVILDLDKILDEKEIKKRFFKKYGYEIKDDEDFVSLSEVKKWKDIMKEMLREGMRNPKNYVTDKVTDELNKIGNEWKFKDAEKFEEMLKKMK
;
A
#
# COMPACT_ATOMS: atom_id res chain seq x y z
N MET A 1 48.08 -12.55 3.51
CA MET A 1 47.03 -12.42 4.55
C MET A 1 46.57 -10.98 4.80
N LYS A 2 47.44 -9.96 4.87
CA LYS A 2 47.02 -8.56 5.09
C LYS A 2 46.08 -8.00 3.99
N LYS A 3 46.30 -8.31 2.71
CA LYS A 3 45.47 -7.79 1.59
C LYS A 3 44.03 -8.35 1.53
N LEU A 4 43.79 -9.60 1.97
CA LEU A 4 42.45 -10.20 1.98
C LEU A 4 41.59 -9.60 3.11
N ILE A 5 42.20 -9.38 4.28
CA ILE A 5 41.58 -8.70 5.42
C ILE A 5 41.26 -7.23 5.06
N THR A 6 42.12 -6.54 4.30
CA THR A 6 41.83 -5.18 3.82
C THR A 6 40.68 -5.12 2.83
N ILE A 7 40.51 -6.11 1.94
CA ILE A 7 39.39 -6.18 1.00
C ILE A 7 38.06 -6.49 1.72
N ILE A 8 38.09 -7.37 2.73
CA ILE A 8 36.93 -7.66 3.58
C ILE A 8 36.58 -6.43 4.45
N LEU A 9 37.57 -5.75 5.05
CA LEU A 9 37.37 -4.50 5.80
C LEU A 9 36.88 -3.34 4.91
N PHE A 10 37.28 -3.29 3.63
CA PHE A 10 36.81 -2.28 2.67
C PHE A 10 35.32 -2.48 2.32
N ILE A 11 34.88 -3.74 2.20
CA ILE A 11 33.47 -4.10 1.97
C ILE A 11 32.62 -3.79 3.22
N PHE A 12 33.14 -4.00 4.42
CA PHE A 12 32.49 -3.60 5.67
C PHE A 12 32.52 -2.07 5.90
N SER A 13 33.51 -1.33 5.38
CA SER A 13 33.58 0.14 5.50
C SER A 13 32.53 0.90 4.68
N MET A 14 31.84 0.21 3.75
CA MET A 14 30.72 0.78 2.98
C MET A 14 29.34 0.46 3.57
N GLN A 15 29.25 -0.24 4.71
CA GLN A 15 28.00 -0.52 5.40
C GLN A 15 27.85 0.43 6.58
N ILE A 16 27.14 1.54 6.37
CA ILE A 16 26.64 2.35 7.48
C ILE A 16 25.40 1.61 7.99
N PHE A 17 25.55 0.85 9.08
CA PHE A 17 24.40 0.36 9.84
C PHE A 17 23.77 1.55 10.58
N ALA A 18 22.87 2.26 9.91
CA ALA A 18 21.78 2.94 10.58
C ALA A 18 20.75 1.85 10.91
N GLY A 19 20.46 1.66 12.19
CA GLY A 19 19.68 0.53 12.68
C GLY A 19 18.38 0.37 11.89
N GLN A 20 18.19 -0.84 11.34
CA GLN A 20 17.02 -1.44 10.68
C GLN A 20 17.23 -1.90 9.22
N TYR A 21 18.11 -1.28 8.42
CA TYR A 21 18.35 -1.73 7.04
C TYR A 21 19.73 -1.39 6.49
N GLN A 22 20.13 -2.07 5.41
CA GLN A 22 21.46 -1.90 4.82
C GLN A 22 21.54 -0.65 3.94
N VAL A 23 22.55 0.19 4.15
CA VAL A 23 22.85 1.32 3.26
C VAL A 23 24.06 0.99 2.41
N ILE A 24 23.96 1.17 1.09
CA ILE A 24 25.02 0.90 0.12
C ILE A 24 25.27 2.16 -0.71
N LYS A 25 26.54 2.55 -0.87
CA LYS A 25 26.94 3.69 -1.71
C LYS A 25 27.67 3.23 -2.97
N GLN A 26 27.36 3.84 -4.11
CA GLN A 26 28.25 3.76 -5.28
C GLN A 26 29.42 4.77 -5.17
N LYS A 27 30.49 4.53 -5.95
CA LYS A 27 31.76 5.29 -5.87
C LYS A 27 31.60 6.79 -6.07
N ASN A 28 30.60 7.22 -6.85
CA ASN A 28 30.28 8.60 -7.19
C ASN A 28 29.43 9.32 -6.14
N VAL A 29 29.06 8.67 -5.03
CA VAL A 29 28.22 9.27 -3.98
C VAL A 29 29.09 10.00 -2.95
N THR A 30 29.00 11.33 -2.95
CA THR A 30 29.82 12.19 -2.09
C THR A 30 29.14 12.58 -0.78
N LEU A 31 27.89 12.15 -0.56
CA LEU A 31 27.14 12.44 0.68
C LEU A 31 27.87 11.93 1.93
N SER A 32 27.91 12.77 2.98
CA SER A 32 28.37 12.41 4.31
C SER A 32 27.40 11.43 4.99
N LYS A 33 27.81 10.88 6.13
CA LYS A 33 26.96 9.99 6.93
C LYS A 33 25.72 10.74 7.45
N GLU A 34 25.90 11.95 7.97
CA GLU A 34 24.82 12.77 8.51
C GLU A 34 23.82 13.16 7.42
N GLN A 35 24.30 13.45 6.20
CA GLN A 35 23.46 13.71 5.05
C GLN A 35 22.66 12.46 4.65
N ILE A 36 23.31 11.29 4.63
CA ILE A 36 22.63 10.02 4.34
C ILE A 36 21.55 9.74 5.38
N ASP A 37 21.84 9.90 6.67
CA ASP A 37 20.87 9.66 7.74
C ASP A 37 19.63 10.58 7.61
N LEU A 38 19.84 11.84 7.22
CA LEU A 38 18.74 12.78 6.96
C LEU A 38 17.92 12.36 5.72
N GLU A 39 18.58 11.99 4.63
CA GLU A 39 17.92 11.63 3.38
C GLU A 39 17.19 10.28 3.49
N ASN A 40 17.75 9.33 4.23
CA ASN A 40 17.17 8.04 4.53
C ASN A 40 15.82 8.17 5.25
N LYS A 41 15.69 9.07 6.23
CA LYS A 41 14.39 9.36 6.88
C LYS A 41 13.34 9.82 5.87
N LYS A 42 13.72 10.66 4.91
CA LYS A 42 12.80 11.11 3.84
C LYS A 42 12.43 9.95 2.90
N ILE A 43 13.37 9.07 2.59
CA ILE A 43 13.14 7.87 1.78
C ILE A 43 12.17 6.92 2.50
N GLU A 44 12.37 6.67 3.79
CA GLU A 44 11.46 5.88 4.65
C GLU A 44 10.04 6.44 4.63
N GLU A 45 9.90 7.75 4.82
CA GLU A 45 8.60 8.41 4.75
C GLU A 45 7.97 8.29 3.36
N THR A 46 8.77 8.42 2.29
CA THR A 46 8.28 8.31 0.92
C THR A 46 7.75 6.91 0.62
N VAL A 47 8.54 5.87 0.94
CA VAL A 47 8.20 4.46 0.71
C VAL A 47 6.98 4.04 1.51
N SER A 48 6.83 4.54 2.74
CA SER A 48 5.68 4.19 3.60
C SER A 48 4.40 4.97 3.30
N LYS A 49 4.49 6.26 2.90
CA LYS A 49 3.33 7.14 2.72
C LYS A 49 2.78 7.13 1.30
N TYR A 50 3.64 7.13 0.28
CA TYR A 50 3.18 7.31 -1.12
C TYR A 50 2.27 6.17 -1.60
N PRO A 51 2.61 4.87 -1.39
CA PRO A 51 1.70 3.78 -1.79
C PRO A 51 0.34 3.85 -1.11
N LYS A 52 0.30 4.22 0.19
CA LYS A 52 -0.95 4.40 0.94
C LYS A 52 -1.78 5.55 0.38
N LYS A 53 -1.14 6.65 -0.03
CA LYS A 53 -1.79 7.77 -0.71
C LYS A 53 -2.40 7.32 -2.05
N VAL A 54 -1.63 6.62 -2.88
CA VAL A 54 -2.11 6.11 -4.18
C VAL A 54 -3.33 5.20 -3.99
N LEU A 55 -3.26 4.26 -3.05
CA LEU A 55 -4.37 3.37 -2.76
C LEU A 55 -5.62 4.13 -2.28
N LYS A 56 -5.46 5.13 -1.41
CA LYS A 56 -6.57 6.00 -0.99
C LYS A 56 -7.22 6.71 -2.17
N GLU A 57 -6.43 7.24 -3.10
CA GLU A 57 -6.95 7.89 -4.30
C GLU A 57 -7.66 6.89 -5.23
N MET A 58 -7.09 5.69 -5.44
CA MET A 58 -7.74 4.62 -6.20
C MET A 58 -9.07 4.18 -5.59
N ILE A 59 -9.13 3.95 -4.27
CA ILE A 59 -10.39 3.61 -3.58
C ILE A 59 -11.40 4.74 -3.76
N SER A 60 -10.97 5.99 -3.63
CA SER A 60 -11.87 7.14 -3.82
C SER A 60 -12.42 7.21 -5.25
N TYR A 61 -11.61 6.79 -6.23
CA TYR A 61 -12.00 6.77 -7.64
C TYR A 61 -12.91 5.58 -8.01
N TYR A 62 -12.59 4.36 -7.59
CA TYR A 62 -13.34 3.14 -7.92
C TYR A 62 -14.58 2.92 -7.04
N PHE A 63 -14.65 3.58 -5.88
CA PHE A 63 -15.87 3.70 -5.09
C PHE A 63 -16.49 5.11 -5.20
N PRO A 64 -16.79 5.66 -6.39
CA PRO A 64 -17.60 6.86 -6.48
C PRO A 64 -19.06 6.42 -6.36
N VAL A 65 -19.42 5.76 -5.24
CA VAL A 65 -20.78 5.29 -5.09
C VAL A 65 -21.77 6.47 -5.05
N ALA A 66 -21.25 7.67 -4.75
CA ALA A 66 -21.95 8.95 -4.87
C ALA A 66 -22.55 9.23 -6.26
N SER A 67 -21.93 8.76 -7.35
CA SER A 67 -22.45 9.02 -8.71
C SER A 67 -23.61 8.11 -9.12
N LYS A 68 -23.77 6.95 -8.45
CA LYS A 68 -24.91 6.05 -8.58
C LYS A 68 -25.92 6.21 -7.44
N VAL A 69 -25.84 7.31 -6.67
CA VAL A 69 -26.85 7.62 -5.66
C VAL A 69 -28.15 8.05 -6.35
N ASN A 70 -29.13 7.14 -6.40
CA ASN A 70 -30.47 7.46 -6.89
C ASN A 70 -31.15 8.51 -5.99
N ASN A 71 -32.01 9.34 -6.58
CA ASN A 71 -32.82 10.31 -5.85
C ASN A 71 -33.76 9.67 -4.82
N GLU A 72 -34.06 8.38 -5.00
CA GLU A 72 -34.92 7.57 -4.11
C GLU A 72 -34.27 7.18 -2.77
N MET A 73 -32.95 7.36 -2.60
CA MET A 73 -32.29 7.09 -1.32
C MET A 73 -32.62 8.14 -0.25
N SER A 74 -32.80 7.68 0.98
CA SER A 74 -32.95 8.53 2.17
C SER A 74 -31.65 9.34 2.42
N LYS A 75 -31.76 10.44 3.17
CA LYS A 75 -30.60 11.28 3.52
C LYS A 75 -29.50 10.48 4.24
N GLU A 76 -29.88 9.64 5.19
CA GLU A 76 -28.97 8.78 5.97
C GLU A 76 -28.25 7.75 5.08
N GLU A 77 -28.95 7.30 4.03
CA GLU A 77 -28.42 6.36 3.06
C GLU A 77 -27.36 6.99 2.17
N LYS A 78 -27.63 8.21 1.68
CA LYS A 78 -26.65 9.00 0.92
C LYS A 78 -25.40 9.29 1.75
N GLU A 79 -25.58 9.67 3.01
CA GLU A 79 -24.48 9.91 3.95
C GLU A 79 -23.65 8.64 4.20
N SER A 80 -24.29 7.48 4.44
CA SER A 80 -23.59 6.21 4.64
C SER A 80 -22.77 5.78 3.43
N MET A 81 -23.31 5.96 2.21
CA MET A 81 -22.60 5.63 0.97
C MET A 81 -21.39 6.52 0.71
N GLN A 82 -21.47 7.80 1.07
CA GLN A 82 -20.34 8.73 1.01
C GLN A 82 -19.22 8.38 2.00
N LEU A 83 -19.53 7.65 3.07
CA LEU A 83 -18.54 7.25 4.09
C LEU A 83 -17.80 5.95 3.73
N LEU A 84 -18.33 5.10 2.84
CA LEU A 84 -17.70 3.83 2.47
C LEU A 84 -16.26 3.96 1.98
N PRO A 85 -15.91 4.88 1.05
CA PRO A 85 -14.54 4.99 0.58
C PRO A 85 -13.57 5.36 1.70
N LYS A 86 -14.02 6.20 2.65
CA LYS A 86 -13.22 6.59 3.81
C LYS A 86 -12.98 5.41 4.75
N GLU A 87 -14.03 4.63 5.04
CA GLU A 87 -13.91 3.43 5.87
C GLU A 87 -12.97 2.39 5.25
N PHE A 88 -13.13 2.09 3.97
CA PHE A 88 -12.25 1.17 3.25
C PHE A 88 -10.82 1.70 3.17
N SER A 89 -10.62 2.99 2.86
CA SER A 89 -9.29 3.59 2.82
C SER A 89 -8.57 3.53 4.17
N SER A 90 -9.27 3.78 5.28
CA SER A 90 -8.70 3.64 6.63
C SER A 90 -8.27 2.20 6.87
N PHE A 91 -9.19 1.25 6.63
CA PHE A 91 -8.93 -0.18 6.80
C PHE A 91 -7.71 -0.63 6.00
N PHE A 92 -7.65 -0.30 4.71
CA PHE A 92 -6.55 -0.70 3.86
C PHE A 92 -5.23 -0.04 4.26
N SER A 93 -5.23 1.23 4.69
CA SER A 93 -4.00 1.91 5.12
C SER A 93 -3.34 1.24 6.34
N GLU A 94 -4.12 0.58 7.18
CA GLU A 94 -3.68 -0.10 8.40
C GLU A 94 -3.05 -1.48 8.13
N ILE A 95 -3.43 -2.15 7.03
CA ILE A 95 -2.98 -3.53 6.76
C ILE A 95 -1.67 -3.61 5.96
N PHE A 96 -1.20 -2.52 5.34
CA PHE A 96 0.12 -2.49 4.68
C PHE A 96 1.22 -2.15 5.66
N ASN A 97 2.16 -3.07 5.83
CA ASN A 97 3.40 -2.84 6.54
C ASN A 97 4.59 -2.86 5.57
N PHE A 98 5.38 -1.79 5.57
CA PHE A 98 6.55 -1.63 4.71
C PHE A 98 7.81 -1.74 5.55
N ASN A 99 8.67 -2.70 5.23
CA ASN A 99 9.93 -2.95 5.91
C ASN A 99 11.09 -2.78 4.94
N ILE A 100 11.77 -1.63 5.00
CA ILE A 100 12.94 -1.38 4.16
C ILE A 100 14.04 -2.36 4.52
N LYS A 101 14.69 -2.95 3.51
CA LYS A 101 15.83 -3.87 3.66
C LYS A 101 17.12 -3.27 3.17
N THR A 102 17.05 -2.46 2.11
CA THR A 102 18.25 -1.86 1.53
C THR A 102 17.93 -0.52 0.89
N VAL A 103 18.77 0.48 1.15
CA VAL A 103 18.83 1.73 0.38
C VAL A 103 20.19 1.81 -0.30
N LYS A 104 20.18 1.71 -1.63
CA LYS A 104 21.38 1.78 -2.47
C LYS A 104 21.44 3.12 -3.19
N TYR A 105 22.36 3.98 -2.78
CA TYR A 105 22.65 5.24 -3.46
C TYR A 105 23.40 4.99 -4.77
N LEU A 106 22.76 5.32 -5.88
CA LEU A 106 23.32 5.26 -7.24
C LEU A 106 24.00 6.59 -7.63
N SER A 107 23.50 7.68 -7.06
CA SER A 107 24.10 9.02 -7.08
C SER A 107 23.65 9.79 -5.84
N ASN A 108 24.08 11.04 -5.68
CA ASN A 108 23.58 11.90 -4.60
C ASN A 108 22.06 12.19 -4.69
N THR A 109 21.45 11.95 -5.85
CA THR A 109 20.05 12.28 -6.15
C THR A 109 19.24 11.08 -6.66
N LYS A 110 19.81 9.88 -6.63
CA LYS A 110 19.12 8.67 -7.09
C LYS A 110 19.42 7.50 -6.18
N VAL A 111 18.38 6.80 -5.75
CA VAL A 111 18.48 5.59 -4.94
C VAL A 111 17.69 4.45 -5.55
N SER A 112 18.12 3.23 -5.27
CA SER A 112 17.32 2.02 -5.41
C SER A 112 16.99 1.51 -4.01
N VAL A 113 15.71 1.37 -3.71
CA VAL A 113 15.22 0.97 -2.40
C VAL A 113 14.58 -0.40 -2.52
N THR A 114 15.05 -1.34 -1.72
CA THR A 114 14.44 -2.66 -1.59
C THR A 114 13.72 -2.75 -0.27
N TYR A 115 12.45 -3.14 -0.31
CA TYR A 115 11.60 -3.27 0.86
C TYR A 115 10.72 -4.52 0.75
N GLU A 116 10.35 -5.07 1.89
CA GLU A 116 9.28 -6.06 2.00
C GLU A 116 7.98 -5.34 2.31
N VAL A 117 6.92 -5.68 1.59
CA VAL A 117 5.57 -5.26 1.92
C VAL A 117 4.80 -6.49 2.41
N VAL A 118 4.28 -6.40 3.62
CA VAL A 118 3.38 -7.42 4.18
C VAL A 118 1.97 -6.93 3.92
N ILE A 119 1.21 -7.72 3.18
CA ILE A 119 -0.16 -7.41 2.77
C ILE A 119 -1.08 -8.55 3.12
N LEU A 120 -2.33 -8.22 3.40
CA LEU A 120 -3.37 -9.21 3.57
C LEU A 120 -3.76 -9.76 2.19
N ASP A 121 -3.83 -11.07 2.06
CA ASP A 121 -4.26 -11.78 0.85
C ASP A 121 -5.79 -11.67 0.72
N LEU A 122 -6.22 -10.60 0.06
CA LEU A 122 -7.64 -10.28 -0.10
C LEU A 122 -8.34 -11.29 -1.00
N ASP A 123 -7.67 -11.81 -2.03
CA ASP A 123 -8.27 -12.79 -2.94
C ASP A 123 -8.60 -14.09 -2.19
N LYS A 124 -7.72 -14.49 -1.27
CA LYS A 124 -7.95 -15.63 -0.40
C LYS A 124 -9.04 -15.39 0.64
N ILE A 125 -9.13 -14.18 1.20
CA ILE A 125 -10.09 -13.87 2.28
C ILE A 125 -11.47 -13.57 1.72
N LEU A 126 -11.55 -12.74 0.69
CA LEU A 126 -12.76 -12.23 0.07
C LEU A 126 -13.16 -13.10 -1.15
N ASP A 127 -13.07 -14.42 -0.98
CA ASP A 127 -13.54 -15.37 -1.98
C ASP A 127 -15.05 -15.18 -2.23
N GLU A 128 -15.40 -14.93 -3.50
CA GLU A 128 -16.77 -14.58 -3.89
C GLU A 128 -17.78 -15.67 -3.53
N LYS A 129 -17.40 -16.95 -3.67
CA LYS A 129 -18.27 -18.09 -3.35
C LYS A 129 -18.55 -18.16 -1.86
N GLU A 130 -17.53 -17.95 -1.02
CA GLU A 130 -17.69 -17.90 0.43
C GLU A 130 -18.51 -16.67 0.88
N ILE A 131 -18.32 -15.50 0.25
CA ILE A 131 -19.16 -14.33 0.52
C ILE A 131 -20.64 -14.64 0.22
N LYS A 132 -20.95 -15.17 -0.97
CA LYS A 132 -22.32 -15.54 -1.37
C LYS A 132 -22.93 -16.57 -0.42
N LYS A 133 -22.17 -17.59 -0.04
CA LYS A 133 -22.59 -18.62 0.93
C LYS A 133 -22.90 -18.03 2.31
N ARG A 134 -22.03 -17.16 2.83
CA ARG A 134 -22.27 -16.49 4.14
C ARG A 134 -23.45 -15.54 4.08
N PHE A 135 -23.61 -14.83 2.97
CA PHE A 135 -24.77 -13.97 2.74
C PHE A 135 -26.07 -14.77 2.77
N PHE A 136 -26.15 -15.86 1.99
CA PHE A 136 -27.31 -16.75 1.99
C PHE A 136 -27.61 -17.29 3.39
N LYS A 137 -26.59 -17.79 4.10
CA LYS A 137 -26.74 -18.31 5.47
C LYS A 137 -27.28 -17.27 6.45
N LYS A 138 -26.89 -16.00 6.30
CA LYS A 138 -27.26 -14.93 7.23
C LYS A 138 -28.59 -14.26 6.90
N TYR A 139 -28.93 -14.13 5.61
CA TYR A 139 -30.08 -13.35 5.16
C TYR A 139 -31.17 -14.17 4.45
N GLY A 140 -30.92 -15.45 4.14
CA GLY A 140 -31.92 -16.40 3.64
C GLY A 140 -32.24 -16.32 2.14
N TYR A 141 -31.45 -15.57 1.36
CA TYR A 141 -31.61 -15.46 -0.11
C TYR A 141 -30.26 -15.27 -0.81
N GLU A 142 -30.21 -15.61 -2.10
CA GLU A 142 -29.02 -15.47 -2.94
C GLU A 142 -28.92 -14.07 -3.53
N ILE A 143 -27.70 -13.51 -3.56
CA ILE A 143 -27.43 -12.28 -4.31
C ILE A 143 -27.48 -12.64 -5.80
N LYS A 144 -28.22 -11.86 -6.58
CA LYS A 144 -28.27 -12.01 -8.03
C LYS A 144 -26.90 -11.63 -8.64
N ASP A 145 -26.44 -12.41 -9.62
CA ASP A 145 -25.12 -12.23 -10.26
C ASP A 145 -25.03 -10.99 -11.16
N ASP A 146 -26.16 -10.40 -11.52
CA ASP A 146 -26.27 -9.18 -12.32
C ASP A 146 -25.68 -7.98 -11.59
N GLU A 147 -24.88 -7.19 -12.32
CA GLU A 147 -23.97 -6.09 -11.88
C GLU A 147 -24.61 -4.95 -11.06
N ASP A 148 -25.90 -5.04 -10.74
CA ASP A 148 -26.60 -4.07 -9.94
C ASP A 148 -26.92 -4.67 -8.58
N PHE A 149 -26.17 -4.25 -7.55
CA PHE A 149 -26.73 -4.27 -6.20
C PHE A 149 -28.07 -3.54 -6.25
N VAL A 150 -29.17 -4.32 -6.23
CA VAL A 150 -30.52 -3.82 -6.52
C VAL A 150 -30.99 -2.86 -5.42
N SER A 151 -30.39 -2.96 -4.23
CA SER A 151 -30.71 -2.11 -3.08
C SER A 151 -29.52 -1.79 -2.19
N LEU A 152 -29.60 -0.66 -1.49
CA LEU A 152 -28.66 -0.28 -0.43
C LEU A 152 -28.60 -1.33 0.70
N SER A 153 -29.73 -1.97 0.99
CA SER A 153 -29.80 -3.04 1.99
C SER A 153 -28.82 -4.15 1.63
N GLU A 154 -28.74 -4.54 0.37
CA GLU A 154 -27.80 -5.55 -0.12
C GLU A 154 -26.35 -5.09 -0.03
N VAL A 155 -26.05 -3.83 -0.39
CA VAL A 155 -24.69 -3.27 -0.23
C VAL A 155 -24.26 -3.26 1.23
N LYS A 156 -25.13 -2.86 2.16
CA LYS A 156 -24.84 -2.87 3.61
C LYS A 156 -24.61 -4.29 4.13
N LYS A 157 -25.49 -5.22 3.77
CA LYS A 157 -25.35 -6.64 4.14
C LYS A 157 -24.07 -7.26 3.59
N TRP A 158 -23.72 -6.96 2.34
CA TRP A 158 -22.49 -7.44 1.70
C TRP A 158 -21.24 -6.86 2.37
N LYS A 159 -21.26 -5.55 2.66
CA LYS A 159 -20.23 -4.87 3.46
C LYS A 159 -20.05 -5.52 4.83
N ASP A 160 -21.13 -5.86 5.52
CA ASP A 160 -21.07 -6.49 6.84
C ASP A 160 -20.41 -7.86 6.77
N ILE A 161 -20.76 -8.69 5.78
CA ILE A 161 -20.11 -9.98 5.53
C ILE A 161 -18.62 -9.79 5.25
N MET A 162 -18.24 -8.88 4.36
CA MET A 162 -16.82 -8.62 4.07
C MET A 162 -16.06 -8.13 5.29
N LYS A 163 -16.64 -7.24 6.10
CA LYS A 163 -16.01 -6.77 7.35
C LYS A 163 -15.77 -7.91 8.34
N GLU A 164 -16.73 -8.83 8.47
CA GLU A 164 -16.57 -10.03 9.30
C GLU A 164 -15.44 -10.92 8.77
N MET A 165 -15.42 -11.20 7.47
CA MET A 165 -14.38 -12.01 6.82
C MET A 165 -13.00 -11.37 6.92
N LEU A 166 -12.88 -10.06 6.74
CA LEU A 166 -11.63 -9.32 6.91
C LEU A 166 -11.13 -9.37 8.35
N ARG A 167 -12.02 -9.19 9.35
CA ARG A 167 -11.65 -9.29 10.77
C ARG A 167 -11.19 -10.69 11.15
N GLU A 168 -11.86 -11.72 10.66
CA GLU A 168 -11.42 -13.12 10.82
C GLU A 168 -10.07 -13.35 10.14
N GLY A 169 -9.93 -12.83 8.92
CA GLY A 169 -8.76 -12.97 8.08
C GLY A 169 -7.51 -12.36 8.71
N MET A 170 -7.62 -11.17 9.30
CA MET A 170 -6.54 -10.47 10.00
C MET A 170 -6.03 -11.22 11.25
N ARG A 171 -6.85 -12.07 11.86
CA ARG A 171 -6.44 -12.87 13.03
C ARG A 171 -5.55 -14.05 12.65
N ASN A 172 -5.50 -14.41 11.38
CA ASN A 172 -4.75 -15.56 10.90
C ASN A 172 -3.47 -15.13 10.14
N PRO A 173 -2.27 -15.36 10.70
CA PRO A 173 -1.00 -15.01 10.05
C PRO A 173 -0.82 -15.65 8.66
N LYS A 174 -1.46 -16.79 8.38
CA LYS A 174 -1.38 -17.46 7.06
C LYS A 174 -2.12 -16.73 5.95
N ASN A 175 -2.84 -15.67 6.27
CA ASN A 175 -3.54 -14.83 5.29
C ASN A 175 -2.72 -13.58 4.92
N TYR A 176 -1.49 -13.47 5.41
CA TYR A 176 -0.58 -12.43 4.98
C TYR A 176 0.41 -13.02 3.97
N VAL A 177 0.65 -12.25 2.92
CA VAL A 177 1.71 -12.51 1.95
C VAL A 177 2.75 -11.40 2.07
N THR A 178 4.01 -11.77 1.85
CA THR A 178 5.12 -10.83 1.90
C THR A 178 5.75 -10.78 0.52
N ASP A 179 5.66 -9.61 -0.10
CA ASP A 179 6.32 -9.36 -1.38
C ASP A 179 7.56 -8.51 -1.18
N LYS A 180 8.61 -8.86 -1.91
CA LYS A 180 9.86 -8.09 -1.93
C LYS A 180 9.91 -7.25 -3.19
N VAL A 181 9.93 -5.93 -3.02
CA VAL A 181 9.90 -4.95 -4.10
C VAL A 181 11.21 -4.17 -4.11
N THR A 182 11.69 -3.83 -5.31
CA THR A 182 12.82 -2.94 -5.51
C THR A 182 12.43 -1.82 -6.47
N ASP A 183 12.42 -0.59 -5.95
CA ASP A 183 12.05 0.60 -6.72
C ASP A 183 13.19 1.60 -6.82
N GLU A 184 13.17 2.41 -7.88
CA GLU A 184 14.06 3.57 -8.01
C GLU A 184 13.35 4.84 -7.52
N LEU A 185 14.01 5.62 -6.68
CA LEU A 185 13.57 6.96 -6.29
C LEU A 185 14.59 8.00 -6.77
N ASN A 186 14.07 9.13 -7.23
CA ASN A 186 14.85 10.30 -7.62
C ASN A 186 14.57 11.44 -6.65
N LYS A 187 15.62 12.21 -6.34
CA LYS A 187 15.51 13.42 -5.55
C LYS A 187 15.13 14.58 -6.47
N ILE A 188 14.01 15.23 -6.17
CA ILE A 188 13.53 16.42 -6.87
C ILE A 188 13.39 17.53 -5.83
N GLY A 189 14.25 18.55 -5.91
CA GLY A 189 14.37 19.55 -4.87
C GLY A 189 14.77 18.91 -3.53
N ASN A 190 13.91 19.02 -2.52
CA ASN A 190 14.15 18.49 -1.18
C ASN A 190 13.43 17.15 -0.90
N GLU A 191 12.70 16.61 -1.87
CA GLU A 191 11.86 15.42 -1.72
C GLU A 191 12.39 14.24 -2.55
N TRP A 192 12.09 13.03 -2.11
CA TRP A 192 12.29 11.81 -2.89
C TRP A 192 10.97 11.40 -3.52
N LYS A 193 11.01 11.00 -4.79
CA LYS A 193 9.83 10.53 -5.53
C LYS A 193 10.16 9.22 -6.23
N PHE A 194 9.19 8.31 -6.28
CA PHE A 194 9.28 7.13 -7.12
C PHE A 194 9.50 7.55 -8.57
N LYS A 195 10.38 6.85 -9.28
CA LYS A 195 10.69 7.14 -10.69
C LYS A 195 9.45 7.20 -11.56
N ASP A 196 8.48 6.33 -11.32
CA ASP A 196 7.24 6.25 -12.09
C ASP A 196 6.07 7.01 -11.42
N ALA A 197 6.32 7.81 -10.38
CA ALA A 197 5.27 8.56 -9.67
C ALA A 197 4.46 9.47 -10.60
N GLU A 198 5.11 10.14 -11.56
CA GLU A 198 4.45 11.03 -12.51
C GLU A 198 3.43 10.28 -13.39
N LYS A 199 3.75 9.05 -13.83
CA LYS A 199 2.83 8.23 -14.61
C LYS A 199 1.58 7.88 -13.80
N PHE A 200 1.75 7.50 -12.53
CA PHE A 200 0.62 7.23 -11.63
C PHE A 200 -0.21 8.48 -11.38
N GLU A 201 0.41 9.63 -11.15
CA GLU A 201 -0.30 10.89 -10.97
C GLU A 201 -1.05 11.32 -12.25
N GLU A 202 -0.51 11.09 -13.43
CA GLU A 202 -1.21 11.30 -14.71
C GLU A 202 -2.39 10.35 -14.88
N MET A 203 -2.23 9.06 -14.55
CA MET A 203 -3.34 8.11 -14.55
C MET A 203 -4.45 8.56 -13.60
N LEU A 204 -4.10 8.95 -12.37
CA LEU A 204 -5.04 9.46 -11.37
C LEU A 204 -5.73 10.77 -11.83
N LYS A 205 -5.04 11.62 -12.59
CA LYS A 205 -5.64 12.82 -13.20
C LYS A 205 -6.62 12.47 -14.32
N LYS A 206 -6.31 11.50 -15.18
CA LYS A 206 -7.22 11.03 -16.25
C LYS A 206 -8.47 10.35 -15.71
N MET A 207 -8.40 9.85 -14.47
CA MET A 207 -9.51 9.27 -13.74
C MET A 207 -10.43 10.33 -13.10
N LYS A 208 -10.01 11.60 -12.98
CA LYS A 208 -10.84 12.68 -12.41
C LYS A 208 -11.56 13.45 -13.51
#